data_AF-A0A0A1U284-F1
#
_entry.id   AF-A0A0A1U284-F1
#
_cell.length_a   1.000
_cell.length_b   1.000
_cell.length_c   1.000
_cell.angle_alpha   90.00
_cell.angle_beta   90.00
_cell.angle_gamma   90.00
#
_symmetry.space_group_name_H-M   'P 1'
#
loop_
_entity.id
_entity.type
_entity.pdbx_description
1 polymer ?
#
loop_
_entity_poly.entity_id
_entity_poly.type
_entity_poly.pdbx_seq_one_letter_code
_entity_poly.pdbx_strand_id
1 'polypeptide(L)'
;MSTVNELQLPEECLKELYTIWKCGGYTGLVFDKLMRVTEKIVLLVVGLIMVSINYNKLFSSEFKGDAISSYFVNNEQRSICKLVLILIFLPILVREFYIFITSLSSTKLLQAKCFYEVNHFEDFNKNWDGIVSVVAPFHGYDRRSFVCSKSSVIDPKTNSLIRSSIVWKENLMTLIYNEFDFLQAYPTKYTMKIVENIFFPPFFTQDFCKRVKYDVCLQNVWKH
;
A
#
# COMPACT_ATOMS: atom_id res chain seq x y z
N MET A 1 32.34 -19.82 -13.97
CA MET A 1 30.99 -20.02 -14.51
C MET A 1 30.05 -20.25 -13.35
N SER A 2 29.41 -19.19 -12.86
CA SER A 2 28.40 -19.28 -11.79
C SER A 2 27.11 -19.83 -12.37
N THR A 3 26.61 -20.90 -11.76
CA THR A 3 25.35 -21.57 -12.07
C THR A 3 24.18 -20.59 -12.05
N VAL A 4 23.45 -20.53 -13.16
CA VAL A 4 22.18 -19.79 -13.35
C VAL A 4 21.00 -20.52 -12.67
N ASN A 5 21.30 -21.24 -11.59
CA ASN A 5 20.32 -21.87 -10.72
C ASN A 5 20.12 -21.00 -9.48
N GLU A 6 18.85 -20.82 -9.10
CA GLU A 6 18.40 -20.56 -7.72
C GLU A 6 18.36 -19.10 -7.21
N LEU A 7 17.67 -18.23 -7.94
CA LEU A 7 16.86 -17.20 -7.25
C LEU A 7 15.38 -17.47 -7.53
N GLN A 8 14.87 -18.55 -6.95
CA GLN A 8 13.44 -18.81 -6.91
C GLN A 8 12.79 -17.79 -5.97
N LEU A 9 11.97 -16.90 -6.52
CA LEU A 9 11.25 -15.91 -5.73
C LEU A 9 10.07 -16.61 -5.00
N PRO A 10 9.96 -16.49 -3.67
CA PRO A 10 8.79 -16.99 -2.95
C PRO A 10 7.52 -16.25 -3.40
N GLU A 11 6.38 -16.94 -3.43
CA GLU A 11 5.08 -16.37 -3.81
C GLU A 11 4.77 -15.08 -3.01
N GLU A 12 5.13 -15.07 -1.73
CA GLU A 12 4.90 -13.95 -0.81
C GLU A 12 5.64 -12.66 -1.18
N CYS A 13 6.68 -12.76 -2.02
CA CYS A 13 7.47 -11.62 -2.48
C CYS A 13 6.98 -11.04 -3.81
N LEU A 14 6.05 -11.72 -4.51
CA LEU A 14 5.50 -11.27 -5.80
C LEU A 14 4.82 -9.90 -5.71
N LYS A 15 4.10 -9.65 -4.62
CA LYS A 15 3.43 -8.37 -4.40
C LYS A 15 4.43 -7.23 -4.27
N GLU A 16 5.52 -7.44 -3.53
CA GLU A 16 6.58 -6.45 -3.38
C GLU A 16 7.32 -6.23 -4.71
N LEU A 17 7.59 -7.31 -5.46
CA LEU A 17 8.20 -7.22 -6.80
C LEU A 17 7.32 -6.38 -7.76
N TYR A 18 6.02 -6.64 -7.79
CA TYR A 18 5.08 -5.87 -8.59
C TYR A 18 5.06 -4.39 -8.18
N THR A 19 5.13 -4.12 -6.88
CA THR A 19 5.13 -2.75 -6.36
C THR A 19 6.41 -2.01 -6.72
N ILE A 20 7.58 -2.66 -6.64
CA ILE A 20 8.87 -2.12 -7.10
C ILE A 20 8.78 -1.75 -8.58
N TRP A 21 8.35 -2.68 -9.44
CA TRP A 21 8.20 -2.42 -10.87
C TRP A 21 7.22 -1.27 -11.17
N LYS A 22 6.04 -1.28 -10.53
CA LYS A 22 5.00 -0.27 -10.75
C LYS A 22 5.47 1.13 -10.36
N CYS A 23 6.34 1.24 -9.36
CA CYS A 23 6.93 2.51 -8.93
C CYS A 23 8.19 2.89 -9.75
N GLY A 24 8.50 2.16 -10.83
CA GLY A 24 9.65 2.47 -11.69
C GLY A 24 11.00 2.09 -11.07
N GLY A 25 11.02 1.15 -10.12
CA GLY A 25 12.21 0.69 -9.44
C GLY A 25 12.13 0.84 -7.92
N TYR A 26 13.18 0.33 -7.24
CA TYR A 26 13.19 0.33 -5.77
C TYR A 26 13.34 1.74 -5.21
N THR A 27 14.16 2.57 -5.86
CA THR A 27 14.32 3.99 -5.51
C THR A 27 12.99 4.74 -5.63
N GLY A 28 12.27 4.53 -6.73
CA GLY A 28 10.93 5.09 -6.96
C GLY A 28 9.93 4.66 -5.89
N LEU A 29 9.96 3.40 -5.46
CA LEU A 29 9.12 2.90 -4.36
C LEU A 29 9.45 3.59 -3.02
N VAL A 30 10.73 3.79 -2.71
CA VAL A 30 11.16 4.51 -1.49
C VAL A 30 10.65 5.95 -1.53
N PHE A 31 10.79 6.62 -2.68
CA PHE A 31 10.27 7.98 -2.87
C PHE A 31 8.75 8.05 -2.74
N ASP A 32 7.99 7.15 -3.36
CA ASP A 32 6.53 7.11 -3.23
C ASP A 32 6.10 6.98 -1.76
N LYS A 33 6.72 6.07 -1.01
CA LYS A 33 6.43 5.89 0.41
C LYS A 33 6.83 7.11 1.25
N LEU A 34 7.98 7.72 0.97
CA LEU A 34 8.45 8.94 1.64
C LEU A 34 7.49 10.11 1.38
N MET A 35 7.05 10.30 0.13
CA MET A 35 6.13 11.37 -0.25
C MET A 35 4.81 11.28 0.50
N ARG A 36 4.26 10.08 0.72
CA ARG A 36 3.03 9.91 1.52
C ARG A 36 3.18 10.35 2.97
N VAL A 37 4.36 10.14 3.57
CA VAL A 37 4.65 10.64 4.93
C VAL A 37 4.78 12.15 4.91
N THR A 38 5.50 12.70 3.93
CA THR A 38 5.67 14.14 3.74
C THR A 38 4.33 14.85 3.51
N GLU A 39 3.42 14.29 2.71
CA GLU A 39 2.07 14.84 2.52
C GLU A 39 1.32 15.03 3.84
N LYS A 40 1.40 14.05 4.76
CA LYS A 40 0.76 14.13 6.07
C LYS A 40 1.39 15.22 6.95
N ILE A 41 2.72 15.36 6.89
CA ILE A 41 3.44 16.43 7.58
C ILE A 41 3.02 17.79 7.03
N VAL A 42 2.95 17.94 5.71
CA VAL A 42 2.51 19.18 5.05
C VAL A 42 1.09 19.53 5.48
N LEU A 43 0.16 18.57 5.51
CA LEU A 43 -1.21 18.79 5.98
C LEU A 43 -1.25 19.28 7.42
N LEU A 44 -0.44 18.70 8.32
CA LEU A 44 -0.32 19.17 9.69
C LEU A 44 0.21 20.61 9.75
N VAL A 45 1.27 20.92 8.99
CA VAL A 45 1.86 22.27 8.94
C VAL A 45 0.84 23.29 8.43
N VAL A 46 0.09 22.98 7.36
CA VAL A 46 -0.98 23.83 6.84
C VAL A 46 -2.07 24.04 7.90
N GLY A 47 -2.48 22.97 8.61
CA GLY A 47 -3.42 23.08 9.72
C GLY A 47 -2.93 24.02 10.83
N LEU A 48 -1.65 23.93 11.21
CA LEU A 48 -1.04 24.82 12.19
C LEU A 48 -0.97 26.27 11.73
N ILE A 49 -0.70 26.51 10.44
CA ILE A 49 -0.72 27.84 9.83
C ILE A 49 -2.13 28.42 9.92
N MET A 50 -3.16 27.66 9.54
CA MET A 50 -4.56 28.09 9.57
C MET A 50 -5.03 28.49 10.98
N VAL A 51 -4.56 27.81 12.03
CA VAL A 51 -4.83 28.18 13.43
C VAL A 51 -4.05 29.43 13.86
N SER A 52 -2.90 29.68 13.24
CA SER A 52 -2.02 30.80 13.60
C SER A 52 -2.42 32.13 12.94
N ILE A 53 -3.14 32.10 11.83
CA ILE A 53 -3.57 33.30 11.08
C ILE A 53 -4.67 34.05 11.82
N ASN A 54 -4.51 35.37 11.93
CA ASN A 54 -5.58 36.26 12.36
C ASN A 54 -6.41 36.73 11.17
N TYR A 55 -7.50 36.02 10.90
CA TYR A 55 -8.42 36.33 9.81
C TYR A 55 -9.01 37.74 9.89
N ASN A 56 -9.21 38.29 11.10
CA ASN A 56 -9.72 39.65 11.26
C ASN A 56 -8.73 40.70 10.73
N LYS A 57 -7.42 40.48 10.93
CA LYS A 57 -6.39 41.33 10.32
C LYS A 57 -6.24 41.07 8.83
N LEU A 58 -6.39 39.81 8.40
CA LEU A 58 -6.24 39.42 7.00
C LEU A 58 -7.31 40.04 6.08
N PHE A 59 -8.55 40.14 6.57
CA PHE A 59 -9.69 40.68 5.81
C PHE A 59 -10.06 42.13 6.21
N SER A 60 -9.26 42.77 7.05
CA SER A 60 -9.46 44.17 7.43
C SER A 60 -9.05 45.10 6.29
N SER A 61 -9.92 46.05 5.93
CA SER A 61 -9.62 47.12 4.97
C SER A 61 -8.67 48.19 5.54
N GLU A 62 -8.53 48.25 6.86
CA GLU A 62 -7.72 49.25 7.57
C GLU A 62 -6.25 48.81 7.72
N PHE A 63 -5.97 47.50 7.63
CA PHE A 63 -4.65 46.94 7.86
C PHE A 63 -3.97 46.56 6.53
N LYS A 64 -3.14 47.47 6.00
CA LYS A 64 -2.20 47.16 4.90
C LYS A 64 -0.87 46.70 5.49
N GLY A 65 -0.79 45.44 5.89
CA GLY A 65 0.48 44.86 6.35
C GLY A 65 1.37 44.50 5.16
N ASP A 66 2.58 45.05 5.10
CA ASP A 66 3.55 44.80 4.00
C ASP A 66 4.16 43.39 4.02
N ALA A 67 4.02 42.63 5.11
CA ALA A 67 4.60 41.30 5.28
C ALA A 67 3.59 40.26 5.82
N ILE A 68 3.63 39.04 5.27
CA ILE A 68 2.75 37.91 5.64
C ILE A 68 2.89 37.57 7.14
N SER A 69 4.06 37.79 7.73
CA SER A 69 4.34 37.58 9.16
C SER A 69 3.43 38.40 10.09
N SER A 70 2.96 39.56 9.64
CA SER A 70 2.12 40.48 10.44
C SER A 70 0.72 39.93 10.74
N TYR A 71 0.27 38.92 9.98
CA TYR A 71 -1.02 38.26 10.16
C TYR A 71 -0.97 37.11 11.17
N PHE A 72 0.21 36.65 11.59
CA PHE A 72 0.34 35.59 12.58
C PHE A 72 0.18 36.13 14.00
N VAL A 73 -0.62 35.43 14.81
CA VAL A 73 -0.85 35.80 16.21
C VAL A 73 -0.38 34.69 17.14
N ASN A 74 0.40 35.08 18.15
CA ASN A 74 0.81 34.22 19.24
C ASN A 74 -0.09 34.53 20.45
N ASN A 75 -1.19 33.78 20.61
CA ASN A 75 -2.15 33.94 21.70
C ASN A 75 -2.34 32.59 22.41
N GLU A 76 -2.47 32.60 23.74
CA GLU A 76 -2.51 31.40 24.59
C GLU A 76 -3.64 30.43 24.23
N GLN A 77 -4.85 30.93 23.94
CA GLN A 77 -5.97 30.07 23.51
C GLN A 77 -5.68 29.31 22.20
N ARG A 78 -5.00 29.96 21.24
CA ARG A 78 -4.61 29.31 19.98
C ARG A 78 -3.44 28.35 20.18
N SER A 79 -2.62 28.57 21.20
CA SER A 79 -1.58 27.63 21.62
C SER A 79 -2.18 26.29 22.04
N ILE A 80 -3.30 26.30 22.77
CA ILE A 80 -4.04 25.09 23.15
C ILE A 80 -4.56 24.34 21.92
N CYS A 81 -5.17 25.03 20.95
CA CYS A 81 -5.66 24.40 19.72
C CYS A 81 -4.53 23.76 18.89
N LYS A 82 -3.37 24.43 18.78
CA LYS A 82 -2.17 23.87 18.14
C LYS A 82 -1.70 22.62 18.86
N LEU A 83 -1.68 22.65 20.20
CA LEU A 83 -1.25 21.53 21.03
C LEU A 83 -2.18 20.33 20.87
N VAL A 84 -3.51 20.53 20.83
CA VAL A 84 -4.49 19.47 20.55
C VAL A 84 -4.29 18.87 19.16
N LEU A 85 -4.08 19.69 18.13
CA LEU A 85 -3.80 19.20 16.78
C LEU A 85 -2.52 18.36 16.74
N ILE A 86 -1.45 18.81 17.38
CA ILE A 86 -0.19 18.07 17.48
C ILE A 86 -0.42 16.73 18.21
N LEU A 87 -1.12 16.73 19.33
CA LEU A 87 -1.38 15.50 20.10
C LEU A 87 -2.19 14.45 19.31
N ILE A 88 -3.10 14.88 18.43
CA ILE A 88 -3.88 13.96 17.59
C ILE A 88 -3.05 13.45 16.40
N PHE A 89 -2.30 14.33 15.73
CA PHE A 89 -1.55 13.97 14.54
C PHE A 89 -0.23 13.26 14.82
N LEU A 90 0.42 13.53 15.96
CA LEU A 90 1.72 12.96 16.29
C LEU A 90 1.69 11.42 16.37
N PRO A 91 0.72 10.77 17.07
CA PRO A 91 0.62 9.30 17.06
C PRO A 91 0.41 8.72 15.66
N ILE A 92 -0.35 9.43 14.81
CA ILE A 92 -0.59 9.01 13.43
C ILE A 92 0.73 9.05 12.63
N LEU A 93 1.47 10.15 12.74
CA LEU A 93 2.77 10.29 12.06
C LEU A 93 3.79 9.26 12.55
N VAL A 94 3.87 9.03 13.86
CA VAL A 94 4.76 8.02 14.46
C VAL A 94 4.42 6.63 13.94
N ARG A 95 3.12 6.27 13.91
CA ARG A 95 2.67 4.98 13.37
C ARG A 95 3.03 4.83 11.88
N GLU A 96 2.83 5.86 11.08
CA GLU A 96 3.15 5.84 9.65
C GLU A 96 4.65 5.71 9.39
N PHE A 97 5.46 6.43 10.17
CA PHE A 97 6.91 6.32 10.10
C PHE A 97 7.41 4.95 10.53
N TYR A 98 6.79 4.36 11.57
CA TYR A 98 7.07 2.98 11.97
C TYR A 98 6.71 1.98 10.85
N ILE A 99 5.54 2.11 10.23
CA ILE A 99 5.13 1.27 9.09
C ILE A 99 6.09 1.45 7.91
N PHE A 100 6.55 2.68 7.64
CA PHE A 100 7.53 2.97 6.61
C PHE A 100 8.85 2.22 6.85
N ILE A 101 9.45 2.36 8.04
CA ILE A 101 10.71 1.70 8.39
C ILE A 101 10.56 0.18 8.34
N THR A 102 9.54 -0.35 9.01
CA THR A 102 9.31 -1.82 9.06
C THR A 102 9.05 -2.40 7.68
N SER A 103 8.37 -1.66 6.80
CA SER A 103 8.16 -2.07 5.41
C SER A 103 9.48 -2.10 4.63
N LEU A 104 10.36 -1.12 4.81
CA LEU A 104 11.68 -1.08 4.16
C LEU A 104 12.61 -2.19 4.65
N SER A 105 12.54 -2.54 5.94
CA SER A 105 13.33 -3.62 6.54
C SER A 105 12.70 -5.01 6.35
N SER A 106 11.59 -5.11 5.62
CA SER A 106 10.93 -6.41 5.39
C SER A 106 11.82 -7.32 4.56
N THR A 107 12.01 -8.54 5.04
CA THR A 107 12.74 -9.60 4.31
C THR A 107 12.15 -9.85 2.93
N LYS A 108 10.82 -9.75 2.79
CA LYS A 108 10.09 -9.91 1.52
C LYS A 108 10.47 -8.82 0.51
N LEU A 109 10.52 -7.57 0.95
CA LEU A 109 10.89 -6.44 0.10
C LEU A 109 12.37 -6.50 -0.30
N LEU A 110 13.25 -6.87 0.62
CA LEU A 110 14.68 -7.03 0.35
C LEU A 110 14.94 -8.15 -0.67
N GLN A 111 14.27 -9.29 -0.54
CA GLN A 111 14.37 -10.38 -1.51
C GLN A 111 13.82 -9.98 -2.89
N ALA A 112 12.67 -9.30 -2.94
CA ALA A 112 12.11 -8.77 -4.18
C ALA A 112 13.03 -7.74 -4.85
N LYS A 113 13.66 -6.86 -4.05
CA LYS A 113 14.66 -5.89 -4.54
C LYS A 113 15.86 -6.59 -5.16
N CYS A 114 16.49 -7.53 -4.44
CA CYS A 114 17.63 -8.28 -4.96
C CYS A 114 17.28 -9.00 -6.26
N PHE A 115 16.10 -9.63 -6.33
CA PHE A 115 15.62 -10.26 -7.56
C PHE A 115 15.42 -9.24 -8.69
N TYR A 116 14.90 -8.06 -8.38
CA TYR A 116 14.65 -7.01 -9.37
C TYR A 116 15.94 -6.42 -9.95
N GLU A 117 16.94 -6.18 -9.11
CA GLU A 117 18.26 -5.65 -9.49
C GLU A 117 19.08 -6.67 -10.29
N VAL A 118 19.14 -7.94 -9.85
CA VAL A 118 19.88 -9.01 -10.54
C VAL A 118 19.38 -9.25 -11.97
N ASN A 119 18.09 -9.05 -12.20
CA ASN A 119 17.47 -9.23 -13.52
C ASN A 119 17.48 -7.97 -14.39
N HIS A 120 18.11 -6.88 -13.94
CA HIS A 120 18.25 -5.62 -14.67
C HIS A 120 16.93 -5.08 -15.24
N PHE A 121 15.84 -5.20 -14.47
CA PHE A 121 14.53 -4.71 -14.92
C PHE A 121 14.45 -3.16 -14.98
N GLU A 122 15.41 -2.44 -14.38
CA GLU A 122 15.51 -0.98 -14.50
C GLU A 122 16.05 -0.55 -15.87
N ASP A 123 17.02 -1.30 -16.41
CA ASP A 123 17.65 -1.03 -17.71
C ASP A 123 16.73 -1.45 -18.88
N PHE A 124 15.92 -2.48 -18.63
CA PHE A 124 14.91 -2.98 -19.54
C PHE A 124 13.55 -2.62 -18.98
N ASN A 125 12.99 -1.49 -19.37
CA ASN A 125 11.62 -1.05 -19.07
C ASN A 125 10.58 -2.05 -19.61
N LYS A 126 10.59 -3.27 -19.06
CA LYS A 126 9.85 -4.43 -19.51
C LYS A 126 8.44 -4.23 -19.00
N ASN A 127 7.50 -4.33 -19.93
CA ASN A 127 6.11 -4.62 -19.61
C ASN A 127 6.07 -5.72 -18.54
N TRP A 128 5.12 -5.64 -17.61
CA TRP A 128 4.94 -6.63 -16.54
C TRP A 128 4.94 -8.06 -17.08
N ASP A 129 4.35 -8.29 -18.26
CA ASP A 129 4.36 -9.61 -18.92
C ASP A 129 5.79 -10.14 -19.19
N GLY A 130 6.75 -9.26 -19.46
CA GLY A 130 8.17 -9.59 -19.64
C GLY A 130 8.90 -9.89 -18.32
N ILE A 131 8.46 -9.29 -17.21
CA ILE A 131 8.94 -9.65 -15.87
C ILE A 131 8.38 -11.01 -15.46
N VAL A 132 7.08 -11.21 -15.70
CA VAL A 132 6.39 -12.48 -15.47
C VAL A 132 7.07 -13.63 -16.23
N SER A 133 7.50 -13.42 -17.48
CA SER A 133 8.24 -14.45 -18.23
C SER A 133 9.62 -14.79 -17.68
N VAL A 134 10.20 -13.95 -16.82
CA VAL A 134 11.47 -14.23 -16.11
C VAL A 134 11.20 -14.91 -14.77
N VAL A 135 10.14 -14.49 -14.07
CA VAL A 135 9.70 -15.09 -12.80
C VAL A 135 9.16 -16.51 -13.02
N ALA A 136 8.44 -16.75 -14.12
CA ALA A 136 7.89 -18.03 -14.53
C ALA A 136 8.13 -18.23 -16.04
N PRO A 137 9.33 -18.69 -16.45
CA PRO A 137 9.66 -18.92 -17.85
C PRO A 137 8.78 -20.02 -18.43
N PHE A 138 7.90 -19.62 -19.35
CA PHE A 138 6.87 -20.51 -19.91
C PHE A 138 7.32 -21.08 -21.25
N HIS A 139 7.41 -22.41 -21.33
CA HIS A 139 7.40 -23.15 -22.59
C HIS A 139 6.15 -24.05 -22.61
N GLY A 140 5.05 -23.57 -23.20
CA GLY A 140 3.93 -24.44 -23.63
C GLY A 140 2.54 -24.01 -23.17
N TYR A 141 1.76 -23.48 -24.12
CA TYR A 141 0.31 -23.26 -24.11
C TYR A 141 -0.52 -24.06 -23.07
N ASP A 142 -0.71 -23.52 -21.87
CA ASP A 142 -1.96 -23.74 -21.14
C ASP A 142 -2.23 -22.62 -20.13
N ARG A 143 -3.27 -21.81 -20.39
CA ARG A 143 -3.66 -20.63 -19.60
C ARG A 143 -4.81 -20.93 -18.63
N ARG A 144 -4.93 -22.17 -18.15
CA ARG A 144 -6.03 -22.56 -17.25
C ARG A 144 -5.51 -23.33 -16.05
N SER A 145 -5.52 -22.68 -14.89
CA SER A 145 -6.13 -23.24 -13.67
C SER A 145 -6.02 -22.26 -12.49
N PHE A 146 -7.17 -22.00 -11.87
CA PHE A 146 -7.32 -21.62 -10.47
C PHE A 146 -7.04 -22.87 -9.62
N VAL A 147 -5.78 -23.17 -9.32
CA VAL A 147 -5.45 -24.16 -8.28
C VAL A 147 -4.17 -23.70 -7.59
N CYS A 148 -4.26 -23.41 -6.29
CA CYS A 148 -3.09 -23.25 -5.42
C CYS A 148 -2.23 -24.50 -5.52
N SER A 149 -1.04 -24.41 -6.13
CA SER A 149 -0.04 -25.46 -5.99
C SER A 149 0.42 -25.51 -4.53
N LYS A 150 0.75 -26.70 -4.04
CA LYS A 150 1.20 -26.94 -2.65
C LYS A 150 2.62 -26.41 -2.38
N SER A 151 3.27 -25.75 -3.33
CA SER A 151 4.65 -25.24 -3.20
C SER A 151 4.65 -23.76 -2.81
N SER A 152 5.50 -23.39 -1.84
CA SER A 152 5.84 -21.98 -1.53
C SER A 152 6.63 -21.29 -2.66
N VAL A 153 7.08 -22.10 -3.63
CA VAL A 153 7.81 -21.72 -4.83
C VAL A 153 6.83 -21.63 -6.00
N ILE A 154 6.94 -20.56 -6.78
CA ILE A 154 6.11 -20.32 -7.97
C ILE A 154 6.40 -21.40 -9.02
N ASP A 155 5.38 -22.16 -9.40
CA ASP A 155 5.48 -23.11 -10.51
C ASP A 155 5.62 -22.32 -11.83
N PRO A 156 6.66 -22.61 -12.66
CA PRO A 156 6.86 -21.99 -13.96
C PRO A 156 5.65 -22.12 -14.92
N LYS A 157 4.66 -22.96 -14.61
CA LYS A 157 3.43 -23.15 -15.39
C LYS A 157 2.26 -22.20 -15.07
N THR A 158 2.39 -21.18 -14.21
CA THR A 158 1.18 -20.49 -13.69
C THR A 158 1.24 -18.96 -13.62
N ASN A 159 0.99 -18.30 -14.76
CA ASN A 159 0.69 -16.86 -14.80
C ASN A 159 -0.58 -16.46 -14.03
N SER A 160 -1.57 -17.36 -13.94
CA SER A 160 -2.79 -17.16 -13.15
C SER A 160 -2.49 -17.07 -11.66
N LEU A 161 -1.54 -17.87 -11.17
CA LEU A 161 -1.15 -17.90 -9.76
C LEU A 161 -0.49 -16.57 -9.38
N ILE A 162 0.46 -16.07 -10.18
CA ILE A 162 1.09 -14.75 -9.98
C ILE A 162 0.05 -13.62 -9.90
N ARG A 163 -0.91 -13.60 -10.84
CA ARG A 163 -2.00 -12.60 -10.82
C ARG A 163 -2.90 -12.75 -9.60
N SER A 164 -3.23 -13.98 -9.20
CA SER A 164 -4.03 -14.23 -8.00
C SER A 164 -3.32 -13.82 -6.73
N SER A 165 -2.02 -14.09 -6.58
CA SER A 165 -1.23 -13.72 -5.40
C SER A 165 -1.09 -12.20 -5.25
N ILE A 166 -1.06 -11.46 -6.37
CA ILE A 166 -0.96 -9.99 -6.34
C ILE A 166 -2.32 -9.33 -6.08
N VAL A 167 -3.40 -9.84 -6.69
CA VAL A 167 -4.69 -9.14 -6.83
C VAL A 167 -5.84 -9.87 -6.11
N TRP A 168 -5.56 -10.81 -5.21
CA TRP A 168 -6.61 -11.63 -4.56
C TRP A 168 -7.65 -10.79 -3.81
N LYS A 169 -7.19 -9.72 -3.12
CA LYS A 169 -8.07 -8.88 -2.30
C LYS A 169 -8.97 -8.05 -3.19
N GLU A 170 -8.42 -7.47 -4.25
CA GLU A 170 -9.15 -6.71 -5.25
C GLU A 170 -10.15 -7.58 -6.02
N ASN A 171 -9.80 -8.84 -6.33
CA ASN A 171 -10.72 -9.80 -6.92
C ASN A 171 -11.90 -10.11 -5.98
N LEU A 172 -11.65 -10.31 -4.68
CA LEU A 172 -12.70 -10.60 -3.71
C LEU A 172 -13.57 -9.35 -3.45
N MET A 173 -12.98 -8.16 -3.41
CA MET A 173 -13.71 -6.89 -3.39
C MET A 173 -14.58 -6.70 -4.64
N THR A 174 -14.13 -7.13 -5.82
CA THR A 174 -14.92 -7.08 -7.06
C THR A 174 -16.12 -8.00 -7.00
N LEU A 175 -15.97 -9.20 -6.41
CA LEU A 175 -17.09 -10.12 -6.19
C LEU A 175 -18.12 -9.53 -5.22
N ILE A 176 -17.66 -8.97 -4.09
CA ILE A 176 -18.53 -8.27 -3.12
C ILE A 176 -19.26 -7.10 -3.81
N TYR A 177 -18.55 -6.29 -4.60
CA TYR A 177 -19.15 -5.18 -5.34
C TYR A 177 -20.26 -5.65 -6.31
N ASN A 178 -20.06 -6.77 -6.98
CA ASN A 178 -21.03 -7.32 -7.92
C ASN A 178 -22.23 -8.02 -7.23
N GLU A 179 -22.05 -8.52 -6.01
CA GLU A 179 -23.11 -9.18 -5.21
C GLU A 179 -24.07 -8.19 -4.55
N PHE A 180 -23.58 -7.03 -4.09
CA PHE A 180 -24.40 -6.09 -3.34
C PHE A 180 -24.84 -4.88 -4.18
N ASP A 181 -26.12 -4.83 -4.53
CA ASP A 181 -26.75 -3.72 -5.29
C ASP A 181 -26.47 -2.34 -4.67
N PHE A 182 -26.38 -2.26 -3.34
CA PHE A 182 -26.01 -1.04 -2.63
C PHE A 182 -24.64 -0.48 -3.05
N LEU A 183 -23.65 -1.35 -3.28
CA LEU A 183 -22.31 -0.94 -3.69
C LEU A 183 -22.30 -0.45 -5.15
N GLN A 184 -23.14 -1.05 -5.99
CA GLN A 184 -23.33 -0.62 -7.37
C GLN A 184 -24.06 0.72 -7.47
N ALA A 185 -25.02 0.96 -6.58
CA ALA A 185 -25.76 2.23 -6.50
C ALA A 185 -24.89 3.39 -5.97
N TYR A 186 -23.91 3.11 -5.10
CA TYR A 186 -23.05 4.12 -4.48
C TYR A 186 -21.55 3.79 -4.59
N PRO A 187 -20.98 3.79 -5.82
CA PRO A 187 -19.60 3.38 -6.07
C PRO A 187 -18.61 4.49 -5.74
N THR A 188 -18.51 4.87 -4.47
CA THR A 188 -17.51 5.85 -4.02
C THR A 188 -16.26 5.17 -3.51
N LYS A 189 -15.11 5.82 -3.69
CA LYS A 189 -13.81 5.39 -3.11
C LYS A 189 -13.91 5.18 -1.59
N TYR A 190 -14.75 5.96 -0.91
CA TYR A 190 -14.95 5.86 0.54
C TYR A 190 -15.80 4.64 0.91
N THR A 191 -16.89 4.39 0.19
CA THR A 191 -17.72 3.19 0.37
C THR A 191 -16.87 1.93 0.22
N MET A 192 -16.08 1.85 -0.86
CA MET A 192 -15.20 0.70 -1.11
C MET A 192 -14.17 0.50 0.01
N LYS A 193 -13.60 1.59 0.55
CA LYS A 193 -12.61 1.51 1.64
C LYS A 193 -13.24 1.12 2.98
N ILE A 194 -14.47 1.53 3.25
CA ILE A 194 -15.22 1.12 4.44
C ILE A 194 -15.54 -0.37 4.36
N VAL A 195 -16.08 -0.83 3.23
CA VAL A 195 -16.37 -2.24 2.96
C VAL A 195 -15.11 -3.09 3.07
N GLU A 196 -14.00 -2.62 2.49
CA GLU A 196 -12.71 -3.29 2.58
C GLU A 196 -12.26 -3.46 4.05
N ASN A 197 -12.45 -2.43 4.90
CA ASN A 197 -12.10 -2.52 6.31
C ASN A 197 -13.04 -3.41 7.13
N ILE A 198 -14.31 -3.54 6.73
CA ILE A 198 -15.31 -4.38 7.40
C ILE A 198 -15.08 -5.86 7.05
N PHE A 199 -14.99 -6.16 5.76
CA PHE A 199 -14.90 -7.55 5.27
C PHE A 199 -13.48 -8.10 5.31
N PHE A 200 -12.47 -7.23 5.25
CA PHE A 200 -11.06 -7.62 5.31
C PHE A 200 -10.34 -6.86 6.42
N PRO A 201 -10.68 -7.16 7.69
CA PRO A 201 -9.99 -6.58 8.82
C PRO A 201 -8.48 -6.86 8.75
N PRO A 202 -7.62 -6.11 9.46
CA PRO A 202 -6.16 -6.16 9.29
C PRO A 202 -5.53 -7.55 9.47
N PHE A 203 -6.21 -8.45 10.18
CA PHE A 203 -5.77 -9.84 10.38
C PHE A 203 -6.19 -10.79 9.24
N PHE A 204 -7.11 -10.37 8.37
CA PHE A 204 -7.57 -11.14 7.20
C PHE A 204 -6.54 -11.05 6.08
N THR A 205 -5.43 -11.76 6.28
CA THR A 205 -4.31 -11.86 5.33
C THR A 205 -4.44 -13.11 4.47
N GLN A 206 -3.65 -13.18 3.40
CA GLN A 206 -3.52 -14.41 2.60
C GLN A 206 -3.08 -15.59 3.49
N ASP A 207 -2.21 -15.34 4.48
CA ASP A 207 -1.76 -16.34 5.46
C ASP A 207 -2.85 -16.75 6.45
N PHE A 208 -3.77 -15.83 6.78
CA PHE A 208 -4.97 -16.16 7.54
C PHE A 208 -5.88 -17.09 6.71
N CYS A 209 -6.15 -16.76 5.45
CA CYS A 209 -6.95 -17.60 4.56
C CYS A 209 -6.32 -18.98 4.35
N LYS A 210 -4.98 -19.04 4.17
CA LYS A 210 -4.22 -20.30 4.08
C LYS A 210 -4.37 -21.12 5.37
N ARG A 211 -4.35 -20.49 6.55
CA ARG A 211 -4.53 -21.16 7.85
C ARG A 211 -5.96 -21.64 8.08
N VAL A 212 -6.98 -20.85 7.73
CA VAL A 212 -8.40 -21.24 7.83
C VAL A 212 -8.67 -22.52 7.03
N LYS A 213 -8.02 -22.74 5.88
CA LYS A 213 -8.16 -23.99 5.10
C LYS A 213 -7.73 -25.26 5.87
N TYR A 214 -6.90 -25.13 6.89
CA TYR A 214 -6.38 -26.27 7.66
C TYR A 214 -6.83 -26.27 9.12
N ASP A 215 -7.42 -25.18 9.60
CA ASP A 215 -7.93 -25.05 10.97
C ASP A 215 -9.43 -25.38 11.03
N VAL A 216 -9.72 -26.58 11.54
CA VAL A 216 -11.09 -27.12 11.67
C VAL A 216 -11.96 -26.26 12.60
N CYS A 217 -11.38 -25.63 13.63
CA CYS A 217 -12.10 -24.74 14.54
C CYS A 217 -12.52 -23.46 13.82
N LEU A 218 -11.61 -22.84 13.07
CA LEU A 218 -11.92 -21.65 12.26
C LEU A 218 -12.92 -21.96 11.15
N GLN A 219 -12.84 -23.13 10.50
CA GLN A 219 -13.84 -23.55 9.50
C GLN A 219 -15.24 -23.69 10.07
N ASN A 220 -15.35 -24.21 11.29
CA ASN A 220 -16.64 -24.37 11.95
C ASN A 220 -17.26 -23.03 12.36
N VAL A 221 -16.44 -22.05 12.76
CA VAL A 221 -16.91 -20.67 13.05
C VAL A 221 -17.40 -19.96 11.77
N TRP A 222 -16.78 -20.21 10.62
CA TRP A 222 -17.12 -19.56 9.34
C TRP A 222 -18.23 -20.25 8.53
N LYS A 223 -18.59 -21.50 8.89
CA LYS A 223 -19.74 -22.22 8.29
C LYS A 223 -21.09 -21.80 8.89
N HIS A 224 -21.07 -21.08 10.00
CA HIS A 224 -22.24 -20.53 10.68
C HIS A 224 -22.30 -19.01 10.46
#